data_AF-A0A524D5G1-F1
#
_entry.id   AF-A0A524D5G1-F1
#
_cell.length_a   1.000
_cell.length_b   1.000
_cell.length_c   1.000
_cell.angle_alpha   90.00
_cell.angle_beta   90.00
_cell.angle_gamma   90.00
#
_symmetry.space_group_name_H-M   'P 1'
#
loop_
_entity.id
_entity.type
_entity.pdbx_description
1 polymer ?
#
loop_
_entity_poly.entity_id
_entity_poly.type
_entity_poly.pdbx_seq_one_letter_code
_entity_poly.pdbx_strand_id
1 'polypeptide(L)'
;MKLKTLAYSAYMVLSIMLSLTIAAIPAILLFGFVIENFDNFLNGLPFLGEFSLAATSFLSQWFPSWLLQYFWVIVLFVPLGLTCYAVFLGFLLGMFKLSRRGIPFLEDGYYDQESEAWLLYEYFEVYYIMFPYFAGFFSVFLDTKPRHQAFGAKIGKNTIVGNGRLFNPERTIIGDNCFFGYDAILSGHVYEADRLYLKTVKLGNNVTVGANAVVLPG
;
A
#
# COMPACT_ATOMS: atom_id res chain seq x y z
N MET A 1 -30.82 -2.31 -7.64
CA MET A 1 -29.68 -1.38 -7.88
C MET A 1 -30.01 -0.53 -9.09
N LYS A 2 -29.91 0.80 -8.97
CA LYS A 2 -30.15 1.71 -10.10
C LYS A 2 -29.01 1.57 -11.13
N LEU A 3 -29.30 1.86 -12.40
CA LEU A 3 -28.32 1.80 -13.50
C LEU A 3 -27.06 2.64 -13.21
N LYS A 4 -27.22 3.77 -12.51
CA LYS A 4 -26.12 4.66 -12.08
C LYS A 4 -25.10 3.93 -11.19
N THR A 5 -25.57 3.13 -10.24
CA THR A 5 -24.73 2.38 -9.29
C THR A 5 -23.95 1.26 -9.98
N LEU A 6 -24.58 0.60 -10.96
CA LEU A 6 -23.91 -0.39 -11.82
C LEU A 6 -22.81 0.24 -12.67
N ALA A 7 -23.11 1.37 -13.33
CA ALA A 7 -22.13 2.10 -14.12
C ALA A 7 -20.96 2.60 -13.26
N TYR A 8 -21.25 3.08 -12.05
CA TYR A 8 -20.21 3.51 -11.10
C TYR A 8 -19.31 2.35 -10.67
N SER A 9 -19.91 1.21 -10.32
CA SER A 9 -19.17 0.01 -9.93
C SER A 9 -18.25 -0.48 -11.05
N ALA A 10 -18.75 -0.49 -12.29
CA ALA A 10 -17.96 -0.83 -13.47
C ALA A 10 -16.80 0.16 -13.66
N TYR A 11 -17.07 1.46 -13.51
CA TYR A 11 -16.03 2.49 -13.55
C TYR A 11 -14.95 2.27 -12.48
N MET A 12 -15.32 1.96 -11.23
CA MET A 12 -14.36 1.68 -10.16
C MET A 12 -13.46 0.49 -10.51
N VAL A 13 -14.05 -0.63 -10.93
CA VAL A 13 -13.29 -1.84 -11.28
C VAL A 13 -12.32 -1.56 -12.43
N LEU A 14 -12.78 -0.89 -13.49
CA LEU A 14 -11.94 -0.53 -14.63
C LEU A 14 -10.82 0.44 -14.23
N SER A 15 -11.11 1.43 -13.37
CA SER A 15 -10.12 2.36 -12.85
C SER A 15 -9.04 1.65 -12.03
N ILE A 16 -9.43 0.68 -11.19
CA ILE A 16 -8.50 -0.12 -10.41
C ILE A 16 -7.62 -0.95 -11.36
N MET A 17 -8.21 -1.70 -12.29
CA MET A 17 -7.46 -2.51 -13.26
C MET A 17 -6.47 -1.67 -14.08
N LEU A 18 -6.91 -0.51 -14.57
CA LEU A 18 -6.06 0.42 -15.31
C LEU A 18 -4.92 0.94 -14.42
N SER A 19 -5.22 1.34 -13.18
CA SER A 19 -4.21 1.87 -12.27
C SER A 19 -3.14 0.84 -11.91
N LEU A 20 -3.53 -0.42 -11.69
CA LEU A 20 -2.61 -1.52 -11.44
C LEU A 20 -1.73 -1.80 -12.66
N THR A 21 -2.33 -1.75 -13.86
CA THR A 21 -1.61 -1.97 -15.12
C THR A 21 -0.56 -0.88 -15.34
N ILE A 22 -0.94 0.39 -15.16
CA ILE A 22 -0.03 1.54 -15.32
C ILE A 22 1.08 1.50 -14.27
N ALA A 23 0.74 1.24 -13.01
CA ALA A 23 1.72 1.16 -11.93
C ALA A 23 2.75 0.03 -12.12
N ALA A 24 2.39 -1.03 -12.86
CA ALA A 24 3.29 -2.15 -13.16
C ALA A 24 4.33 -1.83 -14.25
N ILE A 25 4.06 -0.88 -15.15
CA ILE A 25 4.95 -0.56 -16.28
C ILE A 25 6.38 -0.25 -15.81
N PRO A 26 6.63 0.65 -14.83
CA PRO A 26 7.99 0.94 -14.38
C PRO A 26 8.71 -0.26 -13.77
N ALA A 27 7.98 -1.13 -13.07
CA ALA A 27 8.54 -2.35 -12.48
C ALA A 27 8.94 -3.37 -13.55
N ILE A 28 8.11 -3.52 -14.59
CA ILE A 28 8.38 -4.39 -15.75
C ILE A 28 9.58 -3.85 -16.54
N LEU A 29 9.63 -2.54 -16.79
CA LEU A 29 10.75 -1.91 -17.48
C LEU A 29 12.05 -2.04 -16.68
N LEU A 30 12.00 -1.87 -15.36
CA LEU A 30 13.15 -2.10 -14.49
C LEU A 30 13.63 -3.56 -14.57
N PHE A 31 12.72 -4.51 -14.50
CA PHE A 31 13.06 -5.93 -14.63
C PHE A 31 13.72 -6.22 -15.98
N GLY A 32 13.09 -5.78 -17.08
CA GLY A 32 13.63 -5.94 -18.43
C GLY A 32 15.02 -5.32 -18.58
N PHE A 33 15.20 -4.09 -18.08
CA PHE A 33 16.48 -3.39 -18.10
C PHE A 33 17.59 -4.15 -17.35
N VAL A 34 17.30 -4.67 -16.16
CA VAL A 34 18.27 -5.44 -15.37
C VAL A 34 18.63 -6.76 -16.06
N ILE A 35 17.65 -7.45 -16.65
CA ILE A 35 17.90 -8.72 -17.37
C ILE A 35 18.70 -8.49 -18.66
N GLU A 36 18.39 -7.44 -19.42
CA GLU A 36 19.13 -7.08 -20.64
C GLU A 36 20.58 -6.71 -20.33
N ASN A 37 20.83 -6.08 -19.18
CA ASN A 37 22.15 -5.60 -18.75
C ASN A 37 22.75 -6.45 -17.62
N PHE A 38 22.35 -7.72 -17.50
CA PHE A 38 22.62 -8.52 -16.29
C PHE A 38 24.12 -8.71 -16.02
N ASP A 39 24.91 -8.95 -17.06
CA ASP A 39 26.37 -9.11 -16.92
C ASP A 39 27.03 -7.81 -16.43
N ASN A 40 26.62 -6.66 -16.97
CA ASN A 40 27.11 -5.36 -16.53
C ASN A 40 26.67 -5.05 -15.08
N PHE A 41 25.43 -5.40 -14.74
CA PHE A 41 24.90 -5.25 -13.39
C PHE A 41 25.68 -6.07 -12.36
N LEU A 42 25.93 -7.35 -12.65
CA LEU A 42 26.74 -8.23 -11.80
C LEU A 42 28.17 -7.73 -11.62
N ASN A 43 28.82 -7.33 -12.73
CA ASN A 43 30.20 -6.84 -12.69
C ASN A 43 30.33 -5.47 -12.02
N GLY A 44 29.24 -4.69 -11.95
CA GLY A 44 29.18 -3.43 -11.22
C GLY A 44 29.05 -3.59 -9.70
N LEU A 45 28.69 -4.78 -9.20
CA LEU A 45 28.56 -5.04 -7.77
C LEU A 45 29.92 -5.46 -7.19
N PRO A 46 30.46 -4.73 -6.19
CA PRO A 46 31.72 -5.10 -5.57
C PRO A 46 31.62 -6.49 -4.94
N PHE A 47 32.73 -7.23 -4.93
CA PHE A 47 32.88 -8.61 -4.41
C PHE A 47 32.22 -9.72 -5.22
N LEU A 48 31.20 -9.45 -6.05
CA LEU A 48 30.51 -10.50 -6.81
C LEU A 48 31.29 -10.98 -8.04
N GLY A 49 32.13 -10.16 -8.66
CA GLY A 49 32.92 -10.55 -9.83
C GLY A 49 33.94 -11.67 -9.55
N GLU A 50 34.82 -11.47 -8.55
CA GLU A 50 35.80 -12.50 -8.15
C GLU A 50 35.13 -13.72 -7.52
N PHE A 51 34.09 -13.49 -6.72
CA PHE A 51 33.30 -14.58 -6.13
C PHE A 51 32.54 -15.37 -7.20
N SER A 52 32.09 -14.75 -8.30
CA SER A 52 31.42 -15.42 -9.42
C SER A 52 32.32 -16.42 -10.12
N LEU A 53 33.57 -16.05 -10.39
CA LEU A 53 34.58 -16.95 -10.97
C LEU A 53 34.92 -18.12 -10.04
N ALA A 54 35.07 -17.84 -8.74
CA ALA A 54 35.31 -18.89 -7.74
C ALA A 54 34.10 -19.83 -7.57
N ALA A 55 32.88 -19.28 -7.54
CA ALA A 55 31.65 -20.05 -7.41
C ALA A 55 31.39 -20.93 -8.64
N THR A 56 31.56 -20.40 -9.85
CA THR A 56 31.33 -21.16 -11.10
C THR A 56 32.34 -22.30 -11.27
N SER A 57 33.62 -22.07 -10.96
CA SER A 57 34.65 -23.13 -11.01
C SER A 57 34.38 -24.26 -10.00
N PHE A 58 33.98 -23.94 -8.77
CA PHE A 58 33.58 -24.95 -7.78
C PHE A 58 32.30 -25.70 -8.17
N LEU A 59 31.25 -24.98 -8.56
CA LEU A 59 29.94 -25.56 -8.86
C LEU A 59 29.93 -26.38 -10.16
N SER A 60 30.85 -26.11 -11.10
CA SER A 60 31.00 -26.89 -12.34
C SER A 60 31.35 -28.36 -12.14
N GLN A 61 31.86 -28.72 -10.96
CA GLN A 61 32.15 -30.11 -10.59
C GLN A 61 30.88 -30.91 -10.27
N TRP A 62 29.80 -30.22 -9.91
CA TRP A 62 28.57 -30.83 -9.37
C TRP A 62 27.34 -30.57 -10.23
N PHE A 63 27.35 -29.50 -11.03
CA PHE A 63 26.19 -29.02 -11.77
C PHE A 63 26.45 -28.87 -13.28
N PRO A 64 25.43 -29.10 -14.12
CA PRO A 64 25.55 -28.95 -15.57
C PRO A 64 25.71 -27.47 -15.98
N SER A 65 26.35 -27.26 -17.13
CA SER A 65 26.72 -25.93 -17.63
C SER A 65 25.54 -24.97 -17.81
N TRP A 66 24.37 -25.48 -18.24
CA TRP A 66 23.17 -24.65 -18.40
C TRP A 66 22.67 -24.06 -17.07
N LEU A 67 22.83 -24.77 -15.96
CA LEU A 67 22.41 -24.27 -14.64
C LEU A 67 23.35 -23.16 -14.15
N LEU A 68 24.65 -23.32 -14.40
CA LEU A 68 25.67 -22.34 -14.02
C LEU A 68 25.50 -21.02 -14.79
N GLN A 69 25.06 -21.09 -16.04
CA GLN A 69 24.74 -19.90 -16.84
C GLN A 69 23.67 -19.02 -16.18
N TYR A 70 22.67 -19.62 -15.53
CA TYR A 70 21.60 -18.89 -14.86
C TYR A 70 21.78 -18.77 -13.35
N PHE A 71 22.90 -19.24 -12.79
CA PHE A 71 23.11 -19.30 -11.33
C PHE A 71 22.84 -17.97 -10.65
N TRP A 72 23.45 -16.89 -11.14
CA TRP A 72 23.27 -15.57 -10.55
C TRP A 72 21.88 -14.99 -10.78
N VAL A 73 21.26 -15.28 -11.92
CA VAL A 73 19.87 -14.89 -12.18
C VAL A 73 18.96 -15.54 -11.15
N ILE A 74 19.17 -16.82 -10.84
CA ILE A 74 18.40 -17.56 -9.84
C ILE A 74 18.63 -16.99 -8.43
N VAL A 75 19.89 -16.76 -8.06
CA VAL A 75 20.26 -16.20 -6.74
C VAL A 75 19.63 -14.81 -6.54
N LEU A 76 19.68 -13.96 -7.56
CA LEU A 76 19.18 -12.58 -7.49
C LEU A 76 17.71 -12.44 -7.87
N PHE A 77 17.04 -13.52 -8.28
CA PHE A 77 15.65 -13.49 -8.71
C PHE A 77 14.73 -12.93 -7.62
N VAL A 78 14.86 -13.41 -6.39
CA VAL A 78 14.02 -12.98 -5.27
C VAL A 78 14.30 -11.51 -4.89
N PRO A 79 15.55 -11.07 -4.65
CA PRO A 79 15.83 -9.65 -4.41
C PRO A 79 15.37 -8.72 -5.52
N LEU A 80 15.59 -9.09 -6.79
CA LEU A 80 15.14 -8.31 -7.94
C LEU A 80 13.62 -8.22 -8.00
N GLY A 81 12.93 -9.36 -7.82
CA GLY A 81 11.47 -9.41 -7.77
C GLY A 81 10.89 -8.52 -6.66
N LEU A 82 11.46 -8.58 -5.45
CA LEU A 82 11.06 -7.71 -4.34
C LEU A 82 11.32 -6.23 -4.64
N THR A 83 12.41 -5.90 -5.32
CA THR A 83 12.74 -4.53 -5.72
C THR A 83 11.73 -4.01 -6.76
N CYS A 84 11.45 -4.78 -7.81
CA CYS A 84 10.42 -4.47 -8.80
C CYS A 84 9.05 -4.30 -8.13
N TYR A 85 8.71 -5.16 -7.18
CA TYR A 85 7.46 -5.06 -6.43
C TYR A 85 7.39 -3.79 -5.58
N ALA A 86 8.48 -3.39 -4.92
CA ALA A 86 8.56 -2.13 -4.20
C ALA A 86 8.39 -0.91 -5.12
N VAL A 87 8.97 -0.94 -6.33
CA VAL A 87 8.77 0.10 -7.35
C VAL A 87 7.30 0.18 -7.77
N PHE A 88 6.66 -0.96 -8.05
CA PHE A 88 5.24 -1.04 -8.36
C PHE A 88 4.38 -0.39 -7.25
N LEU A 89 4.61 -0.76 -5.99
CA LEU A 89 3.88 -0.21 -4.85
C LEU A 89 4.12 1.30 -4.68
N GLY A 90 5.35 1.77 -4.92
CA GLY A 90 5.70 3.18 -4.89
C GLY A 90 4.95 4.00 -5.95
N PHE A 91 4.88 3.48 -7.18
CA PHE A 91 4.10 4.11 -8.26
C PHE A 91 2.60 4.09 -7.95
N LEU A 92 2.07 2.97 -7.45
CA LEU A 92 0.66 2.86 -7.05
C LEU A 92 0.31 3.88 -5.96
N LEU A 93 1.15 4.01 -4.93
CA LEU A 93 0.99 5.02 -3.88
C LEU A 93 1.10 6.45 -4.44
N GLY A 94 2.01 6.69 -5.38
CA GLY A 94 2.16 7.97 -6.06
C GLY A 94 0.91 8.37 -6.85
N MET A 95 0.35 7.44 -7.63
CA MET A 95 -0.91 7.62 -8.36
C MET A 95 -2.07 7.92 -7.40
N PHE A 96 -2.16 7.19 -6.29
CA PHE A 96 -3.16 7.45 -5.25
C PHE A 96 -3.01 8.85 -4.64
N LYS A 97 -1.78 9.26 -4.30
CA LYS A 97 -1.54 10.62 -3.78
C LYS A 97 -1.86 11.70 -4.81
N LEU A 98 -1.69 11.42 -6.10
CA LEU A 98 -2.03 12.33 -7.18
C LEU A 98 -3.55 12.45 -7.36
N SER A 99 -4.29 11.33 -7.40
CA SER A 99 -5.75 11.32 -7.53
C SER A 99 -6.42 12.09 -6.38
N ARG A 100 -5.88 11.93 -5.17
CA ARG A 100 -6.29 12.68 -3.97
C ARG A 100 -6.23 14.19 -4.09
N ARG A 101 -5.40 14.75 -4.98
CA ARG A 101 -5.33 16.21 -5.17
C ARG A 101 -6.49 16.74 -5.99
N GLY A 102 -7.10 15.90 -6.83
CA GLY A 102 -8.24 16.26 -7.66
C GLY A 102 -9.60 15.96 -7.02
N ILE A 103 -9.62 15.13 -5.97
CA ILE A 103 -10.84 14.72 -5.28
C ILE A 103 -11.15 15.72 -4.15
N PRO A 104 -12.37 16.31 -4.10
CA PRO A 104 -12.74 17.22 -3.03
C PRO A 104 -12.81 16.48 -1.69
N PHE A 105 -12.39 17.15 -0.62
CA PHE A 105 -12.60 16.68 0.74
C PHE A 105 -14.07 16.86 1.10
N LEU A 106 -14.76 15.77 1.43
CA LEU A 106 -16.15 15.83 1.89
C LEU A 106 -16.20 16.41 3.30
N GLU A 107 -17.12 17.33 3.57
CA GLU A 107 -17.30 17.89 4.92
C GLU A 107 -17.84 16.84 5.91
N ASP A 108 -17.80 17.17 7.20
CA ASP A 108 -18.39 16.29 8.22
C ASP A 108 -19.92 16.43 8.14
N GLY A 109 -20.65 15.31 8.07
CA GLY A 109 -22.10 15.33 7.89
C GLY A 109 -22.69 14.02 7.37
N TYR A 110 -23.99 14.08 7.06
CA TYR A 110 -24.73 12.98 6.47
C TYR A 110 -24.79 13.11 4.95
N TYR A 111 -24.59 11.99 4.26
CA TYR A 111 -24.67 11.88 2.81
C TYR A 111 -25.66 10.78 2.44
N ASP A 112 -26.58 11.08 1.54
CA ASP A 112 -27.58 10.11 1.09
C ASP A 112 -26.95 9.01 0.24
N GLN A 113 -27.49 7.80 0.34
CA GLN A 113 -27.08 6.67 -0.48
C GLN A 113 -27.22 6.98 -1.98
N GLU A 114 -26.24 6.54 -2.77
CA GLU A 114 -26.15 6.80 -4.23
C GLU A 114 -26.03 8.28 -4.63
N SER A 115 -25.85 9.19 -3.67
CA SER A 115 -25.41 10.56 -3.96
C SER A 115 -24.01 10.56 -4.55
N GLU A 116 -23.63 11.63 -5.26
CA GLU A 116 -22.28 11.74 -5.83
C GLU A 116 -21.21 11.76 -4.74
N ALA A 117 -21.50 12.38 -3.60
CA ALA A 117 -20.62 12.39 -2.44
C ALA A 117 -20.42 10.99 -1.84
N TRP A 118 -21.49 10.20 -1.71
CA TRP A 118 -21.38 8.79 -1.28
C TRP A 118 -20.51 8.00 -2.23
N LEU A 119 -20.79 8.05 -3.53
CA LEU A 119 -20.05 7.28 -4.52
C LEU A 119 -18.57 7.67 -4.52
N LEU A 120 -18.28 8.97 -4.46
CA LEU A 120 -16.91 9.50 -4.34
C LEU A 120 -16.18 8.99 -3.09
N TYR A 121 -16.88 8.92 -1.96
CA TYR A 121 -16.36 8.35 -0.73
C TYR A 121 -16.01 6.86 -0.89
N GLU A 122 -16.93 6.05 -1.43
CA GLU A 122 -16.71 4.61 -1.67
C GLU A 122 -15.49 4.36 -2.54
N TYR A 123 -15.34 5.15 -3.62
CA TYR A 123 -14.17 5.09 -4.47
C TYR A 123 -12.90 5.35 -3.66
N PHE A 124 -12.88 6.38 -2.83
CA PHE A 124 -11.72 6.68 -2.00
C PHE A 124 -11.40 5.54 -1.00
N GLU A 125 -12.42 5.03 -0.32
CA GLU A 125 -12.28 3.96 0.67
C GLU A 125 -11.75 2.67 0.04
N VAL A 126 -12.28 2.25 -1.10
CA VAL A 126 -11.84 1.03 -1.79
C VAL A 126 -10.35 1.09 -2.11
N TYR A 127 -9.85 2.20 -2.64
CA TYR A 127 -8.41 2.34 -2.93
C TYR A 127 -7.56 2.29 -1.66
N TYR A 128 -8.03 2.92 -0.57
CA TYR A 128 -7.33 2.90 0.70
C TYR A 128 -7.26 1.50 1.30
N ILE A 129 -8.39 0.78 1.31
CA ILE A 129 -8.49 -0.58 1.84
C ILE A 129 -7.67 -1.55 0.99
N MET A 130 -7.63 -1.39 -0.33
CA MET A 130 -6.92 -2.28 -1.24
C MET A 130 -5.39 -2.17 -1.13
N PHE A 131 -4.84 -0.98 -0.86
CA PHE A 131 -3.40 -0.78 -0.83
C PHE A 131 -2.67 -1.72 0.17
N PRO A 132 -3.12 -1.89 1.42
CA PRO A 132 -2.60 -2.90 2.34
C PRO A 132 -2.56 -4.34 1.79
N TYR A 133 -3.53 -4.76 0.97
CA TYR A 133 -3.54 -6.10 0.39
C TYR A 133 -2.39 -6.28 -0.63
N PHE A 134 -2.08 -5.24 -1.40
CA PHE A 134 -0.88 -5.24 -2.26
C PHE A 134 0.40 -5.03 -1.44
N ALA A 135 0.36 -4.27 -0.35
CA ALA A 135 1.53 -4.08 0.48
C ALA A 135 1.77 -5.25 1.46
N GLY A 136 0.98 -6.34 1.41
CA GLY A 136 0.92 -7.37 2.46
C GLY A 136 2.26 -7.96 2.87
N PHE A 137 3.16 -8.26 1.92
CA PHE A 137 4.51 -8.72 2.26
C PHE A 137 5.34 -7.66 3.00
N PHE A 138 5.23 -6.41 2.57
CA PHE A 138 5.90 -5.28 3.21
C PHE A 138 5.16 -4.78 4.46
N SER A 139 3.95 -5.26 4.74
CA SER A 139 3.11 -4.80 5.86
C SER A 139 3.77 -5.06 7.21
N VAL A 140 4.61 -6.10 7.33
CA VAL A 140 5.45 -6.33 8.53
C VAL A 140 6.35 -5.12 8.82
N PHE A 141 6.77 -4.37 7.79
CA PHE A 141 7.58 -3.16 7.90
C PHE A 141 6.74 -1.87 7.77
N LEU A 142 5.61 -1.93 7.07
CA LEU A 142 4.81 -0.76 6.65
C LEU A 142 3.47 -0.61 7.39
N ASP A 143 3.02 -1.57 8.19
CA ASP A 143 1.84 -1.42 9.07
C ASP A 143 2.20 -0.61 10.32
N THR A 144 2.78 0.55 10.06
CA THR A 144 3.34 1.43 11.06
C THR A 144 2.80 2.83 10.81
N LYS A 145 2.95 3.69 11.82
CA LYS A 145 2.56 5.10 11.81
C LYS A 145 2.82 5.84 10.46
N PRO A 146 3.98 5.70 9.78
CA PRO A 146 4.24 6.38 8.51
C PRO A 146 3.25 6.08 7.38
N ARG A 147 2.74 4.85 7.28
CA ARG A 147 1.75 4.50 6.26
C ARG A 147 0.48 5.30 6.45
N HIS A 148 -0.11 5.27 7.65
CA HIS A 148 -1.32 6.02 7.92
C HIS A 148 -1.14 7.53 7.70
N GLN A 149 0.04 8.08 8.05
CA GLN A 149 0.38 9.47 7.75
C GLN A 149 0.47 9.75 6.24
N ALA A 150 1.03 8.82 5.45
CA ALA A 150 1.05 8.94 3.98
C ALA A 150 -0.35 8.99 3.36
N PHE A 151 -1.34 8.39 4.05
CA PHE A 151 -2.76 8.42 3.69
C PHE A 151 -3.54 9.56 4.38
N GLY A 152 -2.90 10.43 5.16
CA GLY A 152 -3.50 11.66 5.70
C GLY A 152 -3.76 11.69 7.20
N ALA A 153 -3.49 10.61 7.94
CA ALA A 153 -3.64 10.62 9.40
C ALA A 153 -2.67 11.59 10.07
N LYS A 154 -3.17 12.31 11.07
CA LYS A 154 -2.36 13.18 11.93
C LYS A 154 -2.07 12.41 13.22
N ILE A 155 -0.86 11.89 13.36
CA ILE A 155 -0.47 11.04 14.49
C ILE A 155 0.68 11.71 15.26
N GLY A 156 0.44 12.00 16.54
CA GLY A 156 1.35 12.67 17.46
C GLY A 156 2.65 11.91 17.77
N LYS A 157 3.57 12.56 18.47
CA LYS A 157 4.85 12.02 18.92
C LYS A 157 4.66 10.90 19.93
N ASN A 158 5.58 9.95 19.95
CA ASN A 158 5.56 8.78 20.86
C ASN A 158 4.25 7.96 20.82
N THR A 159 3.47 8.10 19.74
CA THR A 159 2.25 7.33 19.54
C THR A 159 2.53 6.09 18.70
N ILE A 160 2.05 4.96 19.18
CA ILE A 160 2.22 3.64 18.55
C ILE A 160 0.86 3.19 18.00
N VAL A 161 0.84 2.84 16.72
CA VAL A 161 -0.30 2.16 16.08
C VAL A 161 0.11 0.70 15.92
N GLY A 162 -0.37 -0.17 16.81
CA GLY A 162 0.06 -1.56 16.90
C GLY A 162 -0.78 -2.49 16.01
N ASN A 163 -0.68 -2.36 14.68
CA ASN A 163 -1.51 -3.10 13.70
C ASN A 163 -3.02 -2.91 13.91
N GLY A 164 -3.44 -1.69 14.25
CA GLY A 164 -4.84 -1.31 14.26
C GLY A 164 -5.30 -0.78 12.90
N ARG A 165 -6.60 -0.83 12.64
CA ARG A 165 -7.23 -0.41 11.38
C ARG A 165 -7.75 1.02 11.50
N LEU A 166 -7.10 1.95 10.80
CA LEU A 166 -7.59 3.31 10.63
C LEU A 166 -8.28 3.40 9.26
N PHE A 167 -9.61 3.35 9.19
CA PHE A 167 -10.36 3.23 7.91
C PHE A 167 -10.34 4.52 7.08
N ASN A 168 -10.30 5.68 7.73
CA ASN A 168 -10.31 7.00 7.08
C ASN A 168 -9.15 7.85 7.62
N PRO A 169 -7.90 7.59 7.21
CA PRO A 169 -6.74 8.31 7.74
C PRO A 169 -6.85 9.83 7.56
N GLU A 170 -7.37 10.29 6.43
CA GLU A 170 -7.64 11.71 6.16
C GLU A 170 -8.60 12.38 7.17
N ARG A 171 -9.35 11.58 7.92
CA ARG A 171 -10.25 12.00 9.02
C ARG A 171 -9.76 11.57 10.41
N THR A 172 -8.55 11.04 10.51
CA THR A 172 -8.01 10.49 11.75
C THR A 172 -6.99 11.43 12.38
N ILE A 173 -7.24 11.82 13.63
CA ILE A 173 -6.32 12.60 14.46
C ILE A 173 -6.06 11.83 15.76
N ILE A 174 -4.78 11.54 16.04
CA ILE A 174 -4.33 10.88 17.26
C ILE A 174 -3.26 11.77 17.90
N GLY A 175 -3.45 12.11 19.18
CA GLY A 175 -2.53 12.93 19.96
C GLY A 175 -1.18 12.28 20.25
N ASP A 176 -0.42 12.92 21.15
CA ASP A 176 0.90 12.48 21.61
C ASP A 176 0.77 11.41 22.71
N ASN A 177 1.76 10.52 22.79
CA ASN A 177 1.90 9.45 23.79
C ASN A 177 0.70 8.50 23.86
N CYS A 178 0.14 8.12 22.71
CA CYS A 178 -1.00 7.20 22.64
C CYS A 178 -0.57 5.78 22.26
N PHE A 179 -1.37 4.79 22.66
CA PHE A 179 -1.24 3.41 22.20
C PHE A 179 -2.55 2.96 21.56
N PHE A 180 -2.50 2.58 20.29
CA PHE A 180 -3.64 2.03 19.57
C PHE A 180 -3.43 0.52 19.38
N GLY A 181 -4.25 -0.27 20.07
CA GLY A 181 -4.07 -1.71 20.19
C GLY A 181 -4.31 -2.50 18.91
N TYR A 182 -3.86 -3.76 18.95
CA TYR A 182 -4.00 -4.72 17.85
C TYR A 182 -5.46 -4.91 17.43
N ASP A 183 -5.70 -4.86 16.12
CA ASP A 183 -7.01 -5.02 15.49
C ASP A 183 -8.11 -4.08 16.02
N ALA A 184 -7.72 -3.02 16.75
CA ALA A 184 -8.65 -1.95 17.08
C ALA A 184 -9.03 -1.21 15.79
N ILE A 185 -10.27 -0.73 15.73
CA ILE A 185 -10.85 -0.03 14.59
C ILE A 185 -11.08 1.42 14.98
N LEU A 186 -10.60 2.33 14.15
CA LEU A 186 -10.93 3.75 14.21
C LEU A 186 -11.47 4.16 12.83
N SER A 187 -12.73 4.55 12.80
CA SER A 187 -13.45 4.85 11.57
C SER A 187 -13.95 6.29 11.54
N GLY A 188 -13.64 7.00 10.47
CA GLY A 188 -14.19 8.33 10.18
C GLY A 188 -15.52 8.28 9.42
N HIS A 189 -16.05 7.08 9.19
CA HIS A 189 -17.38 6.86 8.64
C HIS A 189 -18.18 5.81 9.44
N VAL A 190 -19.50 5.91 9.33
CA VAL A 190 -20.44 4.85 9.73
C VAL A 190 -21.63 4.89 8.79
N TYR A 191 -22.14 3.71 8.43
CA TYR A 191 -23.37 3.59 7.67
C TYR A 191 -24.56 3.53 8.63
N GLU A 192 -25.47 4.48 8.50
CA GLU A 192 -26.69 4.58 9.29
C GLU A 192 -27.90 4.52 8.37
N ALA A 193 -28.55 3.35 8.33
CA ALA A 193 -29.67 3.05 7.43
C ALA A 193 -29.35 3.36 5.96
N ASP A 194 -29.91 4.44 5.42
CA ASP A 194 -29.78 4.90 4.03
C ASP A 194 -28.80 6.07 3.87
N ARG A 195 -28.00 6.37 4.91
CA ARG A 195 -27.08 7.51 4.94
C ARG A 195 -25.69 7.10 5.42
N LEU A 196 -24.69 7.76 4.85
CA LEU A 196 -23.29 7.68 5.23
C LEU A 196 -23.03 8.87 6.14
N TYR A 197 -22.67 8.59 7.38
CA TYR A 197 -22.21 9.63 8.30
C TYR A 197 -20.69 9.70 8.25
N LEU A 198 -20.15 10.86 7.88
CA LEU A 198 -18.73 11.15 7.90
C LEU A 198 -18.42 12.13 9.02
N LYS A 199 -17.43 11.80 9.85
CA LYS A 199 -16.93 12.74 10.85
C LYS A 199 -15.48 12.48 11.21
N THR A 200 -14.73 13.56 11.42
CA THR A 200 -13.36 13.49 11.91
C THR A 200 -13.30 12.88 13.31
N VAL A 201 -12.52 11.81 13.49
CA VAL A 201 -12.28 11.18 14.79
C VAL A 201 -11.01 11.75 15.42
N LYS A 202 -11.09 12.11 16.70
CA LYS A 202 -10.00 12.72 17.45
C LYS A 202 -9.73 11.96 18.74
N LEU A 203 -8.57 11.31 18.83
CA LEU A 203 -8.02 10.85 20.09
C LEU A 203 -7.11 11.93 20.67
N GLY A 204 -7.33 12.28 21.94
CA GLY A 204 -6.48 13.22 22.69
C GLY A 204 -5.07 12.68 22.96
N ASN A 205 -4.34 13.36 23.84
CA ASN A 205 -3.02 12.91 24.30
C ASN A 205 -3.16 11.87 25.42
N ASN A 206 -2.16 10.98 25.55
CA ASN A 206 -2.07 9.98 26.61
C ASN A 206 -3.27 8.98 26.62
N VAL A 207 -3.78 8.64 25.44
CA VAL A 207 -4.90 7.71 25.27
C VAL A 207 -4.40 6.31 24.95
N THR A 208 -4.95 5.30 25.64
CA THR A 208 -4.80 3.90 25.27
C THR A 208 -6.11 3.37 24.73
N VAL A 209 -6.11 2.90 23.49
CA VAL A 209 -7.22 2.15 22.89
C VAL A 209 -6.88 0.67 22.96
N GLY A 210 -7.69 -0.10 23.68
CA GLY A 210 -7.50 -1.54 23.84
C GLY A 210 -7.59 -2.30 22.51
N ALA A 211 -7.00 -3.50 22.47
CA ALA A 211 -7.10 -4.39 21.32
C ALA A 211 -8.58 -4.72 21.00
N ASN A 212 -8.92 -4.83 19.71
CA ASN A 212 -10.28 -5.08 19.19
C ASN A 212 -11.33 -4.01 19.56
N ALA A 213 -10.96 -2.89 20.17
CA ALA A 213 -11.90 -1.81 20.44
C ALA A 213 -12.35 -1.15 19.13
N VAL A 214 -13.58 -0.64 19.09
CA VAL A 214 -14.13 0.07 17.93
C VAL A 214 -14.46 1.50 18.32
N VAL A 215 -13.85 2.46 17.64
CA VAL A 215 -14.10 3.90 17.76
C VAL A 215 -14.76 4.37 16.46
N LEU A 216 -16.06 4.66 16.54
CA LEU A 216 -16.88 5.16 15.43
C LEU A 216 -16.75 6.69 15.26
N PRO A 217 -17.32 7.27 14.20
CA PRO A 217 -17.11 8.69 13.90
C PRO A 217 -17.62 9.64 14.97
N GLY A 218 -16.84 10.69 15.22
CA GLY A 218 -17.23 11.84 16.03
C GLY A 218 -16.74 11.85 17.46
#